data_AF-A0A3B9KT21-F1
#
_entry.id   AF-A0A3B9KT21-F1
#
_cell.length_a   1.000
_cell.length_b   1.000
_cell.length_c   1.000
_cell.angle_alpha   90.00
_cell.angle_beta   90.00
_cell.angle_gamma   90.00
#
_symmetry.space_group_name_H-M   'P 1'
#
loop_
_entity.id
_entity.type
_entity.pdbx_description
1 polymer ?
#
loop_
_entity_poly.entity_id
_entity_poly.type
_entity_poly.pdbx_seq_one_letter_code
_entity_poly.pdbx_strand_id
1 'polypeptide(L)'
;YRDNGFPAIYREMIADAEENFSIRLALKGTSGTRFDLPLSELADGYYDRAYSGGLLLFNTLAERFGAKRFHAALKAFATRYSGAVATPDDLIRSLSSSLGEDLSPHFHAWLTATVPLQ
;
A
#
# COMPACT_ATOMS: atom_id res chain seq x y z
N TYR A 1 5.98 -6.76 -23.82
CA TYR A 1 4.89 -6.57 -22.84
C TYR A 1 3.66 -6.10 -23.60
N ARG A 2 2.72 -7.01 -23.88
CA ARG A 2 1.49 -6.73 -24.64
C ARG A 2 0.41 -6.19 -23.71
N ASP A 3 -0.29 -5.17 -24.18
CA ASP A 3 -0.98 -4.15 -23.38
C ASP A 3 -2.52 -4.31 -23.30
N ASN A 4 -3.06 -5.53 -23.47
CA ASN A 4 -4.51 -5.68 -23.67
C ASN A 4 -5.28 -6.38 -22.52
N GLY A 5 -4.61 -6.74 -21.43
CA GLY A 5 -5.26 -7.39 -20.26
C GLY A 5 -4.87 -6.83 -18.90
N PHE A 6 -3.74 -6.12 -18.82
CA PHE A 6 -3.22 -5.59 -17.56
C PHE A 6 -4.20 -4.63 -16.86
N PRO A 7 -4.91 -3.71 -17.56
CA PRO A 7 -5.87 -2.83 -16.90
C PRO A 7 -7.11 -3.55 -16.36
N ALA A 8 -7.53 -4.65 -16.99
CA ALA A 8 -8.70 -5.42 -16.53
C ALA A 8 -8.35 -6.26 -15.31
N ILE A 9 -7.24 -7.00 -15.37
CA ILE A 9 -6.72 -7.80 -14.26
C ILE A 9 -6.39 -6.91 -13.05
N TYR A 10 -5.79 -5.73 -13.27
CA TYR A 10 -5.49 -4.80 -12.19
C TYR A 10 -6.76 -4.32 -11.48
N ARG A 11 -7.84 -4.01 -12.21
CA ARG A 11 -9.12 -3.62 -11.60
C ARG A 11 -9.77 -4.75 -10.82
N GLU A 12 -9.71 -5.98 -11.34
CA GLU A 12 -10.18 -7.16 -10.61
C GLU A 12 -9.39 -7.36 -9.31
N MET A 13 -8.06 -7.20 -9.35
CA MET A 13 -7.21 -7.26 -8.15
C MET A 13 -7.54 -6.18 -7.11
N ILE A 14 -7.89 -4.96 -7.55
CA ILE A 14 -8.33 -3.90 -6.63
C ILE A 14 -9.68 -4.27 -5.99
N ALA A 15 -10.66 -4.70 -6.78
CA ALA A 15 -11.97 -5.11 -6.28
C ALA A 15 -11.87 -6.28 -5.29
N ASP A 16 -11.08 -7.31 -5.62
CA ASP A 16 -10.80 -8.42 -4.72
C ASP A 16 -10.10 -7.95 -3.44
N ALA A 17 -9.18 -6.98 -3.52
CA ALA A 17 -8.51 -6.44 -2.35
C ALA A 17 -9.46 -5.63 -1.46
N GLU A 18 -10.36 -4.82 -2.04
CA GLU A 18 -11.39 -4.07 -1.30
C GLU A 18 -12.34 -5.02 -0.57
N GLU A 19 -12.82 -6.07 -1.24
CA GLU A 19 -13.68 -7.10 -0.65
C GLU A 19 -12.97 -7.84 0.48
N ASN A 20 -11.75 -8.33 0.22
CA ASN A 20 -11.00 -9.10 1.22
C ASN A 20 -10.56 -8.24 2.41
N PHE A 21 -10.26 -6.96 2.20
CA PHE A 21 -9.80 -6.08 3.27
C PHE A 21 -10.95 -5.65 4.18
N SER A 22 -12.10 -5.24 3.61
CA SER A 22 -13.28 -4.81 4.36
C SER A 22 -13.97 -5.95 5.12
N ILE A 23 -14.16 -7.11 4.47
CA ILE A 23 -14.87 -8.25 5.05
C ILE A 23 -14.02 -8.96 6.13
N ARG A 24 -12.72 -9.13 5.91
CA ARG A 24 -11.88 -9.94 6.82
C ARG A 24 -11.45 -9.18 8.08
N LEU A 25 -11.31 -7.86 8.02
CA LEU A 25 -11.12 -7.03 9.23
C LEU A 25 -12.38 -7.02 10.10
N ALA A 26 -13.56 -6.91 9.49
CA ALA A 26 -14.84 -6.95 10.19
C ALA A 26 -15.14 -8.33 10.83
N LEU A 27 -14.89 -9.44 10.11
CA LEU A 27 -15.15 -10.81 10.60
C LEU A 27 -14.23 -11.23 11.75
N LYS A 28 -13.03 -10.66 11.87
CA LYS A 28 -12.05 -11.02 12.91
C LYS A 28 -12.22 -10.22 14.21
N GLY A 29 -13.20 -9.31 14.29
CA GLY A 29 -13.42 -8.46 15.46
C GLY A 29 -12.26 -7.49 15.77
N THR A 30 -11.26 -7.42 14.89
CA THR A 30 -10.13 -6.49 14.98
C THR A 30 -10.52 -5.16 14.37
N SER A 31 -10.59 -4.12 15.20
CA SER A 31 -10.67 -2.75 14.72
C SER A 31 -9.32 -2.34 14.13
N GLY A 32 -9.24 -2.25 12.79
CA GLY A 32 -8.20 -1.48 12.12
C GLY A 32 -7.04 -2.23 11.42
N THR A 33 -6.31 -1.48 10.59
CA THR A 33 -5.15 -1.85 9.76
C THR A 33 -3.82 -1.57 10.48
N ARG A 34 -3.52 -2.26 11.59
CA ARG A 34 -2.23 -2.08 12.27
C ARG A 34 -1.15 -2.96 11.63
N PHE A 35 -0.08 -2.33 11.15
CA PHE A 35 1.08 -2.97 10.51
C PHE A 35 2.33 -2.94 11.39
N ASP A 36 2.21 -2.42 12.61
CA ASP A 36 3.29 -2.23 13.57
C ASP A 36 3.42 -3.39 14.57
N LEU A 37 2.57 -4.42 14.47
CA LEU A 37 2.62 -5.61 15.31
C LEU A 37 3.69 -6.60 14.81
N PRO A 38 4.34 -7.35 15.70
CA PRO A 38 5.28 -8.40 15.30
C PRO A 38 4.56 -9.51 14.52
N LEU A 39 5.30 -10.20 13.64
CA LEU A 39 4.74 -11.24 12.76
C LEU A 39 4.00 -12.35 13.52
N SER A 40 4.46 -12.69 14.73
CA SER A 40 3.82 -13.66 15.62
C SER A 40 2.41 -13.23 16.05
N GLU A 41 2.15 -11.93 16.14
CA GLU A 41 0.85 -11.36 16.48
C GLU A 41 -0.01 -11.09 15.23
N LEU A 42 0.62 -11.02 14.06
CA LEU A 42 -0.06 -10.87 12.76
C LEU A 42 -0.43 -12.20 12.09
N ALA A 43 0.00 -13.34 12.65
CA ALA A 43 -0.11 -14.67 12.04
C ALA A 43 -1.48 -14.93 11.38
N ASP A 44 -2.56 -14.55 12.07
CA ASP A 44 -3.91 -14.51 11.49
C ASP A 44 -4.20 -13.14 10.83
N GLY A 45 -4.07 -13.10 9.50
CA GLY A 45 -4.42 -11.92 8.68
C GLY A 45 -3.23 -11.09 8.20
N TYR A 46 -2.00 -11.54 8.44
CA TYR A 46 -0.79 -10.96 7.84
C TYR A 46 -0.93 -10.84 6.32
N TYR A 47 -1.41 -11.89 5.64
CA TYR A 47 -1.56 -11.89 4.20
C TYR A 47 -2.54 -10.80 3.73
N ASP A 48 -3.73 -10.77 4.34
CA ASP A 48 -4.77 -9.78 4.00
C ASP A 48 -4.27 -8.34 4.25
N ARG A 49 -3.57 -8.11 5.37
CA ARG A 49 -3.04 -6.79 5.71
C ARG A 49 -1.89 -6.40 4.77
N ALA A 50 -0.83 -7.19 4.71
CA ALA A 50 0.38 -6.87 3.94
C ALA A 50 0.12 -6.78 2.44
N TYR A 51 -0.67 -7.69 1.87
CA TYR A 51 -0.88 -7.75 0.42
C TYR A 51 -2.08 -6.91 -0.02
N SER A 52 -3.28 -7.11 0.55
CA SER A 52 -4.45 -6.33 0.13
C SER A 52 -4.33 -4.87 0.61
N GLY A 53 -3.95 -4.64 1.86
CA GLY A 53 -3.73 -3.29 2.37
C GLY A 53 -2.60 -2.54 1.67
N GLY A 54 -1.48 -3.21 1.39
CA GLY A 54 -0.38 -2.63 0.62
C GLY A 54 -0.78 -2.27 -0.81
N LEU A 55 -1.56 -3.13 -1.48
CA LEU A 55 -2.07 -2.86 -2.82
C LEU A 55 -2.99 -1.64 -2.84
N LEU A 56 -3.93 -1.56 -1.90
CA LEU A 56 -4.86 -0.43 -1.80
C LEU A 56 -4.13 0.88 -1.46
N LEU A 57 -3.15 0.85 -0.53
CA LEU A 57 -2.29 1.99 -0.24
C LEU A 57 -1.61 2.53 -1.51
N PHE A 58 -1.00 1.66 -2.30
CA PHE A 58 -0.34 2.10 -3.53
C PHE A 58 -1.34 2.53 -4.62
N ASN A 59 -2.52 1.91 -4.68
CA ASN A 59 -3.57 2.33 -5.60
C ASN A 59 -4.04 3.76 -5.30
N THR A 60 -4.29 4.09 -4.02
CA THR A 60 -4.72 5.45 -3.63
C THR A 60 -3.68 6.50 -4.00
N LEU A 61 -2.39 6.20 -3.87
CA LEU A 61 -1.31 7.09 -4.31
C LEU A 61 -1.24 7.21 -5.84
N ALA A 62 -1.45 6.11 -6.56
CA ALA A 62 -1.47 6.12 -8.02
C ALA A 62 -2.63 6.93 -8.59
N GLU A 63 -3.82 6.83 -7.99
CA GLU A 63 -5.00 7.63 -8.35
C GLU A 63 -4.78 9.11 -8.04
N ARG A 64 -4.26 9.42 -6.84
CA ARG A 64 -4.06 10.80 -6.38
C ARG A 64 -3.03 11.56 -7.20
N PHE A 65 -1.89 10.95 -7.52
CA PHE A 65 -0.77 11.62 -8.20
C PHE A 65 -0.70 11.32 -9.70
N GLY A 66 -1.52 10.38 -10.18
CA GLY A 66 -1.47 9.83 -11.52
C GLY A 66 -0.43 8.72 -11.65
N ALA A 67 -0.86 7.58 -12.22
CA ALA A 67 -0.07 6.35 -12.31
C ALA A 67 1.32 6.54 -12.92
N LYS A 68 1.48 7.41 -13.92
CA LYS A 68 2.79 7.68 -14.55
C LYS A 68 3.78 8.34 -13.58
N ARG A 69 3.35 9.37 -12.84
CA ARG A 69 4.21 10.07 -11.87
C ARG A 69 4.53 9.16 -10.69
N PHE A 70 3.53 8.44 -10.20
CA PHE A 70 3.72 7.49 -9.10
C PHE A 70 4.70 6.36 -9.49
N HIS A 71 4.56 5.77 -10.67
CA HIS A 71 5.50 4.76 -11.16
C HIS A 71 6.93 5.30 -11.34
N ALA A 72 7.09 6.55 -11.81
CA ALA A 72 8.41 7.18 -11.89
C ALA A 72 9.04 7.36 -10.49
N ALA A 73 8.25 7.74 -9.49
CA ALA A 73 8.70 7.85 -8.10
C ALA A 73 9.13 6.49 -7.52
N LEU A 74 8.38 5.41 -7.77
CA LEU A 74 8.76 4.05 -7.38
C LEU A 74 10.06 3.59 -8.04
N LYS A 75 10.23 3.89 -9.34
CA LYS A 75 11.48 3.61 -10.05
C LYS A 75 12.66 4.37 -9.46
N ALA A 76 12.47 5.62 -9.10
CA ALA A 76 13.50 6.43 -8.45
C ALA A 76 13.90 5.85 -7.10
N PHE A 77 12.93 5.43 -6.28
CA PHE A 77 13.19 4.72 -5.02
C PHE A 77 13.99 3.42 -5.24
N ALA A 78 13.52 2.54 -6.12
CA ALA A 78 14.18 1.27 -6.40
C ALA A 78 15.61 1.45 -6.93
N THR A 79 15.83 2.46 -7.76
CA THR A 79 17.16 2.81 -8.28
C THR A 79 18.08 3.31 -7.16
N ARG A 80 17.57 4.17 -6.27
CA ARG A 80 18.32 4.77 -5.16
C ARG A 80 18.80 3.74 -4.13
N TYR A 81 17.99 2.72 -3.86
CA TYR A 81 18.29 1.68 -2.86
C TYR A 81 18.63 0.33 -3.49
N SER A 82 19.03 0.32 -4.77
CA SER A 82 19.42 -0.91 -5.47
C SER A 82 20.61 -1.59 -4.76
N GLY A 83 20.44 -2.86 -4.39
CA GLY A 83 21.45 -3.63 -3.66
C GLY A 83 21.60 -3.26 -2.17
N ALA A 84 20.70 -2.43 -1.64
CA ALA A 84 20.68 -2.04 -0.22
C ALA A 84 19.41 -2.53 0.48
N VAL A 85 19.43 -2.50 1.82
CA VAL A 85 18.23 -2.68 2.65
C VAL A 85 17.63 -1.30 2.89
N ALA A 86 16.34 -1.14 2.58
CA ALA A 86 15.58 0.09 2.80
C ALA A 86 14.48 -0.15 3.84
N THR A 87 14.22 0.87 4.66
CA THR A 87 13.14 0.86 5.66
C THR A 87 11.86 1.49 5.09
N PRO A 88 10.70 1.31 5.75
CA PRO A 88 9.49 2.05 5.41
C PRO A 88 9.70 3.57 5.37
N ASP A 89 10.47 4.14 6.30
CA ASP A 89 10.77 5.57 6.33
C ASP A 89 11.58 6.02 5.11
N ASP A 90 12.47 5.17 4.59
CA ASP A 90 13.22 5.44 3.37
C ASP A 90 12.30 5.53 2.14
N LEU A 91 11.30 4.65 2.07
CA LEU A 91 10.28 4.68 1.04
C LEU A 91 9.43 5.95 1.14
N ILE A 92 8.92 6.27 2.34
CA ILE A 92 8.09 7.45 2.59
C ILE A 92 8.85 8.72 2.20
N ARG A 93 10.10 8.89 2.65
CA ARG A 93 10.93 10.04 2.30
C ARG A 93 11.17 10.13 0.79
N SER A 94 11.50 9.01 0.15
CA SER A 94 11.77 8.98 -1.29
C SER A 94 10.53 9.34 -2.12
N LEU A 95 9.37 8.79 -1.78
CA LEU A 95 8.12 9.09 -2.46
C LEU A 95 7.68 10.53 -2.21
N SER A 96 7.79 11.01 -0.97
CA SER A 96 7.44 12.38 -0.60
C SER A 96 8.25 13.41 -1.39
N SER A 97 9.56 13.19 -1.47
CA SER A 97 10.47 14.02 -2.27
C SER A 97 10.14 13.95 -3.77
N SER A 98 9.83 12.77 -4.31
CA SER A 98 9.56 12.59 -5.74
C SER A 98 8.21 13.16 -6.18
N LEU A 99 7.22 13.15 -5.29
CA LEU A 99 5.86 13.57 -5.57
C LEU A 99 5.59 15.02 -5.13
N GLY A 100 6.47 15.60 -4.32
CA GLY A 100 6.42 17.00 -3.88
C GLY A 100 5.44 17.25 -2.74
N GLU A 101 5.13 16.23 -1.94
CA GLU A 101 4.20 16.29 -0.81
C GLU A 101 4.71 15.40 0.32
N ASP A 102 4.53 15.80 1.58
CA ASP A 102 4.79 14.91 2.72
C ASP A 102 3.74 13.81 2.82
N LEU A 103 4.15 12.56 2.55
CA LEU A 103 3.27 11.40 2.58
C LEU A 103 3.25 10.68 3.94
N SER A 104 4.04 11.15 4.92
CA SER A 104 4.09 10.55 6.26
C SER A 104 2.71 10.42 6.89
N PRO A 105 1.80 11.42 6.83
CA PRO A 105 0.44 11.29 7.37
C PRO A 105 -0.38 10.19 6.67
N HIS A 106 -0.25 10.06 5.35
CA HIS A 106 -0.97 9.04 4.57
C HIS A 106 -0.49 7.65 4.94
N PHE A 107 0.82 7.42 4.93
CA PHE A 107 1.38 6.13 5.33
C PHE A 107 1.09 5.81 6.79
N HIS A 108 1.20 6.78 7.70
CA HIS A 108 0.87 6.57 9.11
C HIS A 108 -0.59 6.17 9.27
N ALA A 109 -1.54 6.82 8.58
CA ALA A 109 -2.95 6.46 8.67
C ALA A 109 -3.21 5.01 8.25
N TRP A 110 -2.53 4.53 7.21
CA TRP A 110 -2.60 3.14 6.75
C TRP A 110 -1.88 2.17 7.69
N LEU A 111 -0.71 2.55 8.23
CA LEU A 111 0.11 1.73 9.12
C LEU A 111 -0.46 1.60 10.53
N THR A 112 -1.18 2.61 11.02
CA THR A 112 -1.74 2.67 12.38
C THR A 112 -3.25 2.58 12.43
N ALA A 113 -3.91 2.20 11.33
CA ALA A 113 -5.35 1.95 11.29
C ALA A 113 -6.30 3.13 11.50
N THR A 114 -5.86 4.37 11.33
CA THR A 114 -6.70 5.54 11.60
C THR A 114 -7.63 5.92 10.44
N VAL A 115 -7.65 5.16 9.35
CA VAL A 115 -8.57 5.39 8.23
C VAL A 115 -9.89 4.65 8.49
N PRO A 116 -11.03 5.34 8.63
CA PRO A 116 -12.33 4.69 8.60
C PRO A 116 -12.53 4.10 7.21
N LEU A 117 -12.81 2.80 7.13
CA LEU A 117 -13.35 2.18 5.92
C LEU A 117 -14.76 2.79 5.71
N GLN A 118 -14.96 3.50 4.60
CA GLN A 118 -16.29 3.96 4.18
C GLN A 118 -17.04 2.85 3.45
#